data_AF-A0A015I0R9-F1
#
_entry.id   AF-A0A015I0R9-F1
#
_cell.length_a   1.000
_cell.length_b   1.000
_cell.length_c   1.000
_cell.angle_alpha   90.00
_cell.angle_beta   90.00
_cell.angle_gamma   90.00
#
_symmetry.space_group_name_H-M   'P 1'
#
loop_
_entity.id
_entity.type
_entity.pdbx_description
1 polymer ?
#
loop_
_entity_poly.entity_id
_entity_poly.type
_entity_poly.pdbx_seq_one_letter_code
_entity_poly.pdbx_strand_id
1 'polypeptide(L)'
;MQAQYRKLLVRNRIEAYEISQELNKEPTTINIHDSIDFSVNAWNSVSQQTINNCWKYTGILPINEMDEIDKIEDQALHDEMELQDLINELPFDNLMDADEFLHIDDCLKSNEGLTDDEIVSMIKSNNNNEPEMDPDEEPPVVIPETKALGYLDDLVLFFKHSSDVCINPNELSVLQKLRHQVLKLHVNNSKQTTLDNFVQIL
;
A
#
# COMPACT_ATOMS: atom_id res chain seq x y z
N MET A 1 2.36 14.90 9.20
CA MET A 1 1.05 14.22 9.06
C MET A 1 1.25 12.72 8.87
N GLN A 2 1.97 12.27 7.83
CA GLN A 2 2.24 10.84 7.57
C GLN A 2 2.89 10.11 8.76
N ALA A 3 3.97 10.66 9.33
CA ALA A 3 4.61 10.08 10.52
C ALA A 3 3.65 9.98 11.72
N GLN A 4 2.85 11.02 11.96
CA GLN A 4 1.87 11.04 13.04
C GLN A 4 0.77 9.98 12.86
N TYR A 5 0.26 9.82 11.63
CA TYR A 5 -0.69 8.77 11.30
C TYR A 5 -0.10 7.37 11.54
N ARG A 6 1.13 7.14 11.06
CA ARG A 6 1.83 5.87 11.20
C ARG A 6 2.11 5.52 12.67
N LYS A 7 2.44 6.50 13.51
CA LYS A 7 2.55 6.30 14.97
C LYS A 7 1.24 5.84 15.60
N LEU A 8 0.11 6.45 15.23
CA LEU A 8 -1.23 6.05 15.73
C LEU A 8 -1.58 4.63 15.29
N LEU A 9 -1.30 4.30 14.03
CA LEU A 9 -1.50 2.97 13.48
C LEU A 9 -0.71 1.91 14.28
N VAL A 10 0.59 2.13 14.48
CA VAL A 10 1.45 1.17 15.18
C VAL A 10 1.00 1.00 16.64
N ARG A 11 0.71 2.09 17.36
CA ARG A 11 0.16 2.04 18.73
C ARG A 11 -1.10 1.19 18.83
N ASN A 12 -2.04 1.42 17.92
CA ASN A 12 -3.28 0.66 17.89
C ASN A 12 -3.03 -0.83 17.60
N ARG A 13 -2.02 -1.16 16.78
CA ARG A 13 -1.63 -2.56 16.54
C ARG A 13 -1.00 -3.19 17.76
N ILE A 14 -0.09 -2.51 18.46
CA ILE A 14 0.50 -3.00 19.72
C ILE A 14 -0.61 -3.33 20.71
N GLU A 15 -1.51 -2.39 20.99
CA GLU A 15 -2.64 -2.59 21.91
C GLU A 15 -3.54 -3.76 21.48
N ALA A 16 -3.86 -3.86 20.18
CA ALA A 16 -4.66 -4.96 19.66
C ALA A 16 -3.97 -6.32 19.86
N TYR A 17 -2.64 -6.38 19.69
CA TYR A 17 -1.88 -7.61 19.92
C TYR A 17 -1.77 -7.97 21.41
N GLU A 18 -1.57 -7.00 22.29
CA GLU A 18 -1.55 -7.22 23.75
C GLU A 18 -2.89 -7.80 24.23
N ILE A 19 -4.01 -7.18 23.82
CA ILE A 19 -5.36 -7.66 24.15
C ILE A 19 -5.60 -9.05 23.56
N SER A 20 -5.14 -9.30 22.33
CA SER A 20 -5.26 -10.60 21.67
C SER A 20 -4.56 -11.72 22.46
N GLN A 21 -3.36 -11.43 22.99
CA GLN A 21 -2.58 -12.37 23.79
C GLN A 21 -3.21 -12.60 25.16
N GLU A 22 -3.68 -11.55 25.83
CA GLU A 22 -4.31 -11.66 27.15
C GLU A 22 -5.63 -12.44 27.10
N LEU A 23 -6.45 -12.19 26.06
CA LEU A 23 -7.76 -12.82 25.92
C LEU A 23 -7.76 -14.12 25.12
N ASN A 24 -6.61 -14.50 24.55
CA ASN A 24 -6.44 -15.61 23.61
C ASN A 24 -7.48 -15.56 22.46
N LYS A 25 -7.58 -14.40 21.82
CA LYS A 25 -8.48 -14.10 20.70
C LYS A 25 -7.71 -13.51 19.54
N GLU A 26 -8.29 -13.53 18.34
CA GLU A 26 -7.71 -12.84 17.19
C GLU A 26 -7.64 -11.31 17.43
N PRO A 27 -6.56 -10.62 16.99
CA PRO A 27 -6.45 -9.18 17.08
C PRO A 27 -7.56 -8.47 16.29
N THR A 28 -8.15 -7.43 16.88
CA THR A 28 -9.19 -6.64 16.21
C THR A 28 -8.67 -6.02 14.92
N THR A 29 -9.37 -6.24 13.80
CA THR A 29 -9.01 -5.66 12.51
C THR A 29 -9.29 -4.17 12.45
N ILE A 30 -8.46 -3.42 11.72
CA ILE A 30 -8.70 -1.99 11.43
C ILE A 30 -9.83 -1.86 10.42
N ASN A 31 -10.77 -0.97 10.69
CA ASN A 31 -11.84 -0.63 9.77
C ASN A 31 -11.70 0.82 9.26
N ILE A 32 -12.64 1.25 8.41
CA ILE A 32 -12.64 2.59 7.81
C ILE A 32 -12.85 3.70 8.86
N HIS A 33 -13.64 3.45 9.90
CA HIS A 33 -13.86 4.41 10.98
C HIS A 33 -12.55 4.67 11.73
N ASP A 34 -11.82 3.63 12.10
CA ASP A 34 -10.51 3.76 12.75
C ASP A 34 -9.55 4.58 11.88
N SER A 35 -9.55 4.35 10.57
CA SER A 35 -8.70 5.07 9.61
C SER A 35 -9.04 6.57 9.54
N ILE A 36 -10.33 6.92 9.60
CA ILE A 36 -10.80 8.30 9.65
C ILE A 36 -10.35 8.95 10.95
N ASP A 37 -10.54 8.28 12.09
CA ASP A 37 -10.13 8.79 13.39
C ASP A 37 -8.62 8.99 13.47
N PHE A 38 -7.82 8.06 12.96
CA PHE A 38 -6.37 8.22 12.89
C PHE A 38 -5.98 9.41 12.03
N SER A 39 -6.69 9.66 10.93
CA SER A 39 -6.43 10.84 10.07
C SER A 39 -6.71 12.14 10.81
N VAL A 40 -7.84 12.21 11.52
CA VAL A 40 -8.22 13.38 12.33
C VAL A 40 -7.21 13.62 13.45
N ASN A 41 -6.86 12.56 14.20
CA ASN A 41 -5.91 12.65 15.30
C ASN A 41 -4.51 13.03 14.81
N ALA A 42 -4.04 12.40 13.74
CA ALA A 42 -2.75 12.72 13.13
C ALA A 42 -2.69 14.19 12.68
N TRP A 43 -3.76 14.69 12.07
CA TRP A 43 -3.86 16.10 11.67
C TRP A 43 -3.79 17.04 12.88
N ASN A 44 -4.55 16.75 13.93
CA ASN A 44 -4.57 17.54 15.16
C ASN A 44 -3.22 17.52 15.90
N SER A 45 -2.41 16.48 15.72
CA SER A 45 -1.06 16.37 16.27
C SER A 45 0.01 17.12 15.44
N VAL A 46 -0.31 17.57 14.22
CA VAL A 46 0.64 18.37 13.42
C VAL A 46 0.79 19.76 14.05
N SER A 47 2.03 20.12 14.39
CA SER A 47 2.33 21.44 14.95
C SER A 47 2.20 22.56 13.92
N GLN A 48 1.90 23.79 14.36
CA GLN A 48 1.93 24.97 13.50
C GLN A 48 3.31 25.17 12.86
N GLN A 49 4.38 24.85 13.58
CA GLN A 49 5.74 24.90 13.05
C GLN A 49 5.91 23.97 11.85
N THR A 50 5.43 22.72 11.97
CA THR A 50 5.44 21.75 10.86
C THR A 50 4.67 22.28 9.66
N ILE A 51 3.50 22.90 9.86
CA ILE A 51 2.70 23.50 8.77
C ILE A 51 3.48 24.65 8.12
N ASN A 52 4.02 25.58 8.91
CA ASN A 52 4.81 26.70 8.40
C ASN A 52 6.03 26.21 7.59
N ASN A 53 6.72 25.17 8.10
CA ASN A 53 7.84 24.55 7.42
C ASN A 53 7.45 23.97 6.05
N CYS A 54 6.30 23.30 5.96
CA CYS A 54 5.80 22.76 4.68
C CYS A 54 5.60 23.86 3.63
N TRP A 55 5.24 25.07 4.04
CA TRP A 55 5.04 26.20 3.12
C TRP A 55 6.33 26.99 2.82
N LYS A 56 7.42 26.80 3.59
CA LYS A 56 8.64 27.62 3.54
C LYS A 56 9.27 27.69 2.15
N TYR A 57 9.29 26.58 1.41
CA TYR A 57 9.91 26.48 0.09
C TYR A 57 8.94 26.65 -1.08
N THR A 58 7.65 26.88 -0.80
CA THR A 58 6.63 27.01 -1.85
C THR A 58 6.63 28.39 -2.51
N GLY A 59 7.32 29.38 -1.91
CA GLY A 59 7.29 30.78 -2.33
C GLY A 59 5.97 31.50 -1.99
N ILE A 60 5.03 30.83 -1.31
CA ILE A 60 3.74 31.42 -0.88
C ILE A 60 3.93 32.32 0.35
N LEU A 61 4.80 31.92 1.28
CA LEU A 61 5.10 32.70 2.48
C LEU A 61 6.36 33.56 2.27
N PRO A 62 6.39 34.80 2.79
CA PRO A 62 7.59 35.62 2.78
C PRO A 62 8.69 34.94 3.61
N ILE A 63 9.87 34.77 3.01
CA ILE A 63 11.01 34.13 3.65
C ILE A 63 11.63 35.14 4.62
N ASN A 64 11.51 34.90 5.93
CA ASN A 64 12.28 35.62 6.94
C ASN A 64 13.65 34.95 7.07
N GLU A 65 14.74 35.69 6.81
CA GLU A 65 16.12 35.17 6.87
C GLU A 65 16.57 34.71 8.27
N MET A 66 15.74 34.91 9.29
CA MET A 66 16.02 34.60 10.70
C MET A 66 15.32 33.34 11.22
N ASP A 67 14.58 32.62 10.37
CA ASP A 67 13.85 31.41 10.79
C ASP A 67 14.75 30.16 10.77
N GLU A 68 15.24 29.83 11.98
CA GLU A 68 15.95 28.63 12.43
C GLU A 68 15.70 27.40 11.54
N ILE A 69 16.69 27.09 10.70
CA ILE A 69 16.74 25.85 9.90
C ILE A 69 16.87 24.63 10.83
N ASP A 70 17.52 24.81 11.99
CA ASP A 70 17.85 23.74 12.94
C ASP A 70 16.62 23.06 13.56
N LYS A 71 15.51 23.77 13.82
CA LYS A 71 14.32 23.17 14.46
C LYS A 71 13.50 22.24 13.56
N ILE A 72 13.69 22.30 12.24
CA ILE A 72 12.91 21.52 11.28
C ILE A 72 13.38 20.07 11.28
N GLU A 73 14.69 19.87 11.26
CA GLU A 73 15.34 18.56 11.26
C GLU A 73 15.09 17.85 12.59
N ASP A 74 15.16 18.60 13.71
CA ASP A 74 14.96 18.06 15.06
C ASP A 74 13.59 17.39 15.27
N GLN A 75 12.49 17.99 14.82
CA GLN A 75 11.15 17.43 15.04
C GLN A 75 10.86 16.21 14.15
N ALA A 76 11.35 16.22 12.90
CA ALA A 76 11.18 15.09 12.00
C ALA A 76 11.99 13.87 12.48
N LEU A 77 13.25 14.10 12.87
CA LEU A 77 14.10 13.08 13.48
C LEU A 77 13.49 12.55 14.79
N HIS A 78 12.91 13.42 15.61
CA HIS A 78 12.23 13.00 16.83
C HIS A 78 11.00 12.11 16.54
N ASP A 79 10.17 12.50 15.57
CA ASP A 79 8.99 11.73 15.16
C ASP A 79 9.37 10.36 14.60
N GLU A 80 10.48 10.28 13.85
CA GLU A 80 11.03 9.04 13.28
C GLU A 80 11.59 8.13 14.38
N MET A 81 12.34 8.67 15.34
CA MET A 81 12.87 7.91 16.46
C MET A 81 11.75 7.34 17.35
N GLU A 82 10.73 8.14 17.67
CA GLU A 82 9.55 7.67 18.41
C GLU A 82 8.79 6.58 17.63
N LEU A 83 8.72 6.70 16.30
CA LEU A 83 8.11 5.67 15.46
C LEU A 83 8.93 4.38 15.46
N GLN A 84 10.26 4.47 15.45
CA GLN A 84 11.14 3.30 15.53
C GLN A 84 10.95 2.56 16.86
N ASP A 85 10.85 3.28 17.96
CA ASP A 85 10.59 2.71 19.29
C ASP A 85 9.27 1.92 19.30
N LEU A 86 8.20 2.51 18.74
CA LEU A 86 6.91 1.84 18.61
C LEU A 86 6.99 0.60 17.70
N ILE A 87 7.72 0.67 16.59
CA ILE A 87 7.88 -0.49 15.71
C ILE A 87 8.57 -1.64 16.44
N ASN A 88 9.59 -1.34 17.26
CA ASN A 88 10.32 -2.33 18.04
C ASN A 88 9.46 -3.04 19.11
N GLU A 89 8.33 -2.45 19.50
CA GLU A 89 7.37 -3.06 20.44
C GLU A 89 6.44 -4.08 19.77
N LEU A 90 6.36 -4.12 18.44
CA LEU A 90 5.49 -5.07 17.73
C LEU A 90 6.02 -6.51 17.88
N PRO A 91 5.13 -7.51 18.01
CA PRO A 91 5.50 -8.89 18.25
C PRO A 91 5.89 -9.64 16.95
N PHE A 92 6.79 -9.07 16.14
CA PHE A 92 7.26 -9.68 14.89
C PHE A 92 8.79 -9.82 14.86
N ASP A 93 9.29 -10.90 14.29
CA ASP A 93 10.74 -11.19 14.25
C ASP A 93 11.49 -10.38 13.18
N ASN A 94 10.83 -9.98 12.10
CA ASN A 94 11.42 -9.26 10.97
C ASN A 94 10.72 -7.91 10.77
N LEU A 95 11.06 -6.96 11.62
CA LEU A 95 10.52 -5.60 11.60
C LEU A 95 11.23 -4.77 10.53
N MET A 96 10.43 -3.94 9.85
CA MET A 96 10.89 -2.86 8.97
C MET A 96 11.38 -1.70 9.83
N ASP A 97 12.37 -0.92 9.40
CA ASP A 97 12.76 0.29 10.13
C ASP A 97 11.78 1.45 9.88
N ALA A 98 11.89 2.53 10.68
CA ALA A 98 10.98 3.66 10.61
C ALA A 98 11.03 4.40 9.27
N ASP A 99 12.21 4.52 8.66
CA ASP A 99 12.40 5.16 7.35
C ASP A 99 11.77 4.33 6.23
N GLU A 100 12.08 3.03 6.18
CA GLU A 100 11.51 2.08 5.23
C GLU A 100 9.99 2.03 5.39
N PHE A 101 9.50 2.03 6.63
CA PHE A 101 8.07 2.10 6.90
C PHE A 101 7.51 3.37 6.31
N LEU A 102 8.00 4.56 6.71
CA LEU A 102 7.53 5.86 6.23
C LEU A 102 7.45 5.94 4.71
N HIS A 103 8.41 5.36 3.99
CA HIS A 103 8.49 5.43 2.53
C HIS A 103 7.90 4.23 1.79
N ILE A 104 7.16 3.34 2.47
CA ILE A 104 6.56 2.15 1.81
C ILE A 104 5.64 2.52 0.63
N ASP A 105 4.97 3.67 0.71
CA ASP A 105 4.05 4.16 -0.31
C ASP A 105 4.79 4.72 -1.53
N ASP A 106 6.08 5.05 -1.40
CA ASP A 106 6.88 5.58 -2.50
C ASP A 106 7.12 4.49 -3.56
N CYS A 107 7.17 3.23 -3.15
CA CYS A 107 7.21 2.09 -4.07
C CYS A 107 5.91 1.91 -4.87
N LEU A 108 4.80 2.52 -4.41
CA LEU A 108 3.51 2.53 -5.09
C LEU A 108 3.37 3.70 -6.07
N LYS A 109 4.32 4.65 -6.09
CA LYS A 109 4.39 5.78 -7.03
C LYS A 109 4.76 5.32 -8.46
N SER A 110 4.07 4.31 -8.99
CA SER A 110 3.94 4.10 -10.44
C SER A 110 2.86 5.00 -11.07
N ASN A 111 2.34 5.96 -10.30
CA ASN A 111 1.48 7.02 -10.81
C ASN A 111 2.33 8.09 -11.50
N GLU A 112 3.19 7.69 -12.44
CA GLU A 112 3.53 8.60 -13.52
C GLU A 112 2.17 8.93 -14.16
N GLY A 113 1.70 10.16 -13.92
CA GLY A 113 0.44 10.60 -14.48
C GLY A 113 0.48 10.35 -15.98
N LEU A 114 -0.63 9.87 -16.56
CA LEU A 114 -0.70 9.66 -18.01
C LEU A 114 -0.14 10.89 -18.71
N THR A 115 0.85 10.68 -19.56
CA THR A 115 1.37 11.74 -20.40
C THR A 115 0.25 12.27 -21.30
N ASP A 116 0.35 13.52 -21.71
CA ASP A 116 -0.65 14.12 -22.62
C ASP A 116 -0.85 13.26 -23.88
N ASP A 117 0.21 12.62 -24.38
CA ASP A 117 0.17 11.71 -25.52
C ASP A 117 -0.61 10.41 -25.22
N GLU A 118 -0.45 9.83 -24.04
CA GLU A 118 -1.22 8.65 -23.59
C GLU A 118 -2.71 8.98 -23.42
N ILE A 119 -3.02 10.16 -22.88
CA ILE A 119 -4.39 10.67 -22.76
C ILE A 119 -5.03 10.81 -24.14
N VAL A 120 -4.31 11.42 -25.10
CA VAL A 120 -4.79 11.59 -26.48
C VAL A 120 -4.96 10.24 -27.19
N SER A 121 -4.07 9.27 -26.93
CA SER A 121 -4.14 7.93 -27.51
C SER A 121 -5.37 7.15 -27.03
N MET A 122 -5.71 7.20 -25.73
CA MET A 122 -6.92 6.59 -25.19
C MET A 122 -8.20 7.13 -25.85
N ILE A 123 -8.27 8.45 -26.07
CA ILE A 123 -9.43 9.10 -26.70
C ILE A 123 -9.58 8.66 -28.16
N LYS A 124 -8.48 8.53 -28.91
CA LYS A 124 -8.50 8.10 -30.32
C LYS A 124 -8.84 6.62 -30.48
N SER A 125 -8.38 5.79 -29.55
CA SER A 125 -8.58 4.32 -29.59
C SER A 125 -10.03 3.91 -29.34
N ASN A 126 -10.81 4.71 -28.60
CA ASN A 126 -12.23 4.44 -28.36
C ASN A 126 -13.15 4.61 -29.59
N ASN A 127 -12.67 5.21 -30.68
CA ASN A 127 -13.50 5.49 -31.86
C ASN A 127 -13.36 4.48 -33.01
N ASN A 128 -12.48 3.49 -32.92
CA ASN A 128 -12.12 2.61 -34.06
C ASN A 128 -12.25 1.10 -33.77
N ASN A 129 -13.06 0.68 -32.80
CA ASN A 129 -13.18 -0.74 -32.44
C ASN A 129 -14.23 -1.48 -33.29
N GLU A 130 -13.85 -1.86 -34.50
CA GLU A 130 -14.26 -3.16 -35.06
C GLU A 130 -13.00 -3.87 -35.60
N PRO A 131 -12.46 -4.88 -34.89
CA PRO A 131 -11.43 -5.72 -35.45
C PRO A 131 -12.06 -6.76 -36.38
N GLU A 132 -11.72 -6.73 -37.67
CA GLU A 132 -11.90 -7.85 -38.57
C GLU A 132 -11.03 -9.02 -38.05
N MET A 133 -11.69 -10.09 -37.58
CA MET A 133 -11.06 -11.28 -37.04
C MET A 133 -10.83 -12.28 -38.18
N ASP A 134 -9.56 -12.61 -38.45
CA ASP A 134 -9.15 -13.68 -39.37
C ASP A 134 -9.47 -15.05 -38.70
N PRO A 135 -10.32 -15.91 -39.29
CA PRO A 135 -10.87 -17.09 -38.62
C PRO A 135 -9.93 -18.31 -38.52
N ASP A 136 -8.67 -18.22 -38.94
CA ASP A 136 -7.76 -19.39 -39.05
C ASP A 136 -6.59 -19.45 -38.06
N GLU A 137 -6.51 -18.58 -37.03
CA GLU A 137 -5.53 -18.74 -35.94
C GLU A 137 -6.14 -19.48 -34.73
N GLU A 138 -5.61 -20.67 -34.41
CA GLU A 138 -5.85 -21.32 -33.12
C GLU A 138 -5.37 -20.39 -32.00
N PRO A 139 -6.24 -19.95 -31.07
CA PRO A 139 -5.86 -18.96 -30.08
C PRO A 139 -4.81 -19.56 -29.12
N PRO A 140 -3.76 -18.82 -28.76
CA PRO A 140 -2.81 -19.27 -27.76
C PRO A 140 -3.55 -19.50 -26.44
N VAL A 141 -3.19 -20.57 -25.71
CA VAL A 141 -3.76 -20.87 -24.39
C VAL A 141 -3.28 -19.81 -23.40
N VAL A 142 -4.02 -18.72 -23.29
CA VAL A 142 -3.80 -17.68 -22.29
C VAL A 142 -4.50 -18.11 -21.00
N ILE A 143 -3.73 -18.46 -19.97
CA ILE A 143 -4.28 -18.70 -18.63
C ILE A 143 -4.66 -17.34 -18.03
N PRO A 144 -5.93 -17.09 -17.68
CA PRO A 144 -6.32 -15.85 -17.03
C PRO A 144 -5.64 -15.68 -15.67
N GLU A 145 -5.29 -14.45 -15.32
CA GLU A 145 -4.62 -14.09 -14.05
C GLU A 145 -5.41 -14.55 -12.83
N THR A 146 -6.74 -14.48 -12.89
CA THR A 146 -7.65 -14.94 -11.83
C THR A 146 -7.56 -16.45 -11.61
N LYS A 147 -7.37 -17.24 -12.68
CA LYS A 147 -7.13 -18.69 -12.56
C LYS A 147 -5.74 -18.99 -12.01
N ALA A 148 -4.73 -18.25 -12.46
CA ALA A 148 -3.37 -18.39 -11.94
C ALA A 148 -3.30 -18.09 -10.43
N LEU A 149 -4.02 -17.06 -9.97
CA LEU A 149 -4.18 -16.75 -8.55
C LEU A 149 -4.84 -17.89 -7.77
N GLY A 150 -5.94 -18.44 -8.29
CA GLY A 150 -6.63 -19.58 -7.68
C GLY A 150 -5.70 -20.80 -7.51
N TYR A 151 -4.92 -21.15 -8.53
CA TYR A 151 -3.96 -22.25 -8.43
C TYR A 151 -2.85 -22.00 -7.39
N LEU A 152 -2.40 -20.75 -7.27
CA LEU A 152 -1.39 -20.39 -6.26
C LEU A 152 -1.98 -20.41 -4.84
N ASP A 153 -3.22 -19.98 -4.66
CA ASP A 153 -3.94 -20.09 -3.39
C ASP A 153 -4.10 -21.56 -2.96
N ASP A 154 -4.49 -22.43 -3.89
CA ASP A 154 -4.64 -23.86 -3.65
C ASP A 154 -3.30 -24.51 -3.25
N LEU A 155 -2.21 -24.15 -3.92
CA LEU A 155 -0.87 -24.66 -3.58
C LEU A 155 -0.39 -24.16 -2.21
N VAL A 156 -0.57 -22.87 -1.91
CA VAL A 156 -0.22 -22.32 -0.59
C VAL A 156 -1.03 -23.01 0.51
N LEU A 157 -2.33 -23.24 0.28
CA LEU A 157 -3.20 -23.91 1.23
C LEU A 157 -2.80 -25.38 1.42
N PHE A 158 -2.53 -26.10 0.32
CA PHE A 158 -2.08 -27.48 0.35
C PHE A 158 -0.82 -27.64 1.20
N PHE A 159 0.22 -26.83 0.94
CA PHE A 159 1.48 -26.94 1.69
C PHE A 159 1.39 -26.44 3.13
N LYS A 160 0.43 -25.57 3.44
CA LYS A 160 0.19 -25.10 4.82
C LYS A 160 -0.50 -26.17 5.69
N HIS A 161 -1.29 -27.06 5.08
CA HIS A 161 -2.12 -28.04 5.79
C HIS A 161 -1.75 -29.51 5.51
N SER A 162 -0.84 -29.79 4.57
CA SER A 162 -0.38 -31.14 4.27
C SER A 162 0.58 -31.64 5.35
N SER A 163 0.25 -32.78 5.94
CA SER A 163 1.13 -33.52 6.86
C SER A 163 2.10 -34.47 6.14
N ASP A 164 1.81 -34.81 4.88
CA ASP A 164 2.53 -35.84 4.13
C ASP A 164 3.66 -35.26 3.26
N VAL A 165 3.60 -33.97 2.94
CA VAL A 165 4.61 -33.28 2.13
C VAL A 165 5.13 -32.07 2.90
N CYS A 166 6.33 -32.18 3.44
CA CYS A 166 7.05 -31.07 4.07
C CYS A 166 7.62 -30.16 2.99
N ILE A 167 7.10 -28.93 2.89
CA ILE A 167 7.75 -27.85 2.15
C ILE A 167 8.73 -27.14 3.08
N ASN A 168 9.88 -26.73 2.54
CA ASN A 168 10.80 -25.92 3.31
C ASN A 168 10.24 -24.47 3.45
N PRO A 169 10.48 -23.75 4.56
CA PRO A 169 9.95 -22.39 4.76
C PRO A 169 10.35 -21.37 3.68
N ASN A 170 11.56 -21.47 3.13
CA ASN A 170 12.03 -20.63 2.03
C ASN A 170 11.26 -20.92 0.73
N GLU A 171 10.96 -22.18 0.42
CA GLU A 171 10.15 -22.54 -0.76
C GLU A 171 8.72 -22.01 -0.64
N LEU A 172 8.13 -22.10 0.55
CA LEU A 172 6.83 -21.50 0.83
C LEU A 172 6.88 -19.97 0.68
N SER A 173 7.97 -19.33 1.12
CA SER A 173 8.16 -17.89 0.95
C SER A 173 8.27 -17.49 -0.53
N VAL A 174 8.90 -18.32 -1.36
CA VAL A 174 9.00 -18.11 -2.82
C VAL A 174 7.62 -18.22 -3.46
N LEU A 175 6.81 -19.22 -3.06
CA LEU A 175 5.45 -19.40 -3.54
C LEU A 175 4.56 -18.19 -3.18
N GLN A 176 4.68 -17.68 -1.96
CA GLN A 176 3.98 -16.47 -1.52
C GLN A 176 4.43 -15.21 -2.28
N LYS A 177 5.73 -15.08 -2.58
CA LYS A 177 6.26 -14.00 -3.42
C LYS A 177 5.70 -14.07 -4.85
N LEU A 178 5.63 -15.26 -5.45
CA LEU A 178 5.02 -15.46 -6.77
C LEU A 178 3.53 -15.07 -6.77
N ARG A 179 2.78 -15.52 -5.76
CA ARG A 179 1.39 -15.11 -5.57
C ARG A 179 1.25 -13.59 -5.48
N HIS A 180 2.12 -12.93 -4.72
CA HIS A 180 2.11 -11.48 -4.61
C HIS A 180 2.38 -10.78 -5.95
N GLN A 181 3.30 -11.30 -6.77
CA GLN A 181 3.57 -10.77 -8.11
C GLN A 181 2.37 -10.90 -9.05
N VAL A 182 1.71 -12.07 -9.08
CA VAL A 182 0.51 -12.28 -9.91
C VAL A 182 -0.65 -11.39 -9.44
N LEU A 183 -0.80 -11.21 -8.12
CA LEU A 183 -1.83 -10.32 -7.56
C LEU A 183 -1.57 -8.86 -7.95
N LYS A 184 -0.31 -8.42 -7.87
CA LYS A 184 0.09 -7.08 -8.30
C LYS A 184 -0.21 -6.85 -9.78
N LEU A 185 0.09 -7.83 -10.63
CA LEU A 185 -0.25 -7.78 -12.06
C LEU A 185 -1.76 -7.66 -12.26
N HIS A 186 -2.55 -8.51 -11.59
CA HIS A 186 -4.01 -8.50 -11.70
C HIS A 186 -4.64 -7.16 -11.27
N VAL A 187 -4.19 -6.59 -10.14
CA VAL A 187 -4.66 -5.28 -9.66
C VAL A 187 -4.27 -4.16 -10.62
N ASN A 188 -3.06 -4.21 -11.19
CA ASN A 188 -2.61 -3.24 -12.18
C ASN A 188 -3.43 -3.30 -13.48
N ASN A 189 -3.83 -4.50 -13.89
CA ASN A 189 -4.62 -4.73 -15.10
C ASN A 189 -6.13 -4.48 -14.89
N SER A 190 -6.60 -4.53 -13.63
CA SER A 190 -7.99 -4.27 -13.25
C SER A 190 -8.29 -2.78 -13.00
N LYS A 191 -7.41 -1.86 -13.42
CA LYS A 191 -7.67 -0.42 -13.35
C LYS A 191 -8.86 -0.06 -14.23
N GLN A 192 -9.73 0.81 -13.71
CA GLN A 192 -10.92 1.30 -14.41
C GLN A 192 -10.52 1.98 -15.73
N THR A 193 -10.92 1.38 -16.85
CA THR A 193 -10.67 1.92 -18.19
C THR A 193 -11.69 2.97 -18.61
N THR A 194 -12.92 2.91 -18.09
CA THR A 194 -14.00 3.85 -18.40
C THR A 194 -14.90 4.13 -17.19
N LEU A 195 -15.42 5.37 -17.13
CA LEU A 195 -16.25 5.86 -16.02
C LEU A 195 -17.63 5.16 -15.96
N ASP A 196 -18.09 4.58 -17.07
CA ASP A 196 -19.44 4.01 -17.22
C ASP A 196 -19.57 2.54 -16.75
N ASN A 197 -18.48 1.87 -16.39
CA ASN A 197 -18.52 0.44 -16.01
C ASN A 197 -19.12 0.15 -14.62
N PHE A 198 -19.76 1.13 -13.96
CA PHE A 198 -20.34 0.94 -12.63
C PHE A 198 -21.85 0.59 -12.61
N VAL A 199 -22.52 0.47 -13.77
CA VAL A 199 -23.97 0.17 -13.78
C VAL A 199 -24.27 -1.03 -14.67
N GLN A 200 -24.02 -2.25 -14.16
CA GLN A 200 -24.82 -3.43 -14.53
C GLN A 200 -24.54 -4.68 -13.67
N ILE A 201 -24.65 -4.58 -12.35
CA ILE A 201 -25.06 -5.76 -11.55
C ILE A 201 -25.99 -5.27 -10.43
N LEU A 202 -27.29 -5.34 -10.72
CA LEU A 202 -28.37 -5.45 -9.74
C LEU A 202 -29.16 -6.71 -10.11
#